data_AF-A0A6B1IKB2-F1
#
_entry.id   AF-A0A6B1IKB2-F1
#
_cell.length_a   1.000
_cell.length_b   1.000
_cell.length_c   1.000
_cell.angle_alpha   90.00
_cell.angle_beta   90.00
_cell.angle_gamma   90.00
#
_symmetry.space_group_name_H-M   'P 1'
#
loop_
_entity.id
_entity.type
_entity.pdbx_description
1 polymer ?
#
loop_
_entity_poly.entity_id
_entity_poly.type
_entity_poly.pdbx_seq_one_letter_code
_entity_poly.pdbx_strand_id
1 'polypeptide(L)' 'MYLPEEIRQELDIRFDELNAQHKRQYGEALEKNRDYYPAVVEAGLTDKDLKEILDL' A
#
# COMPACT_ATOMS: atom_id res chain seq x y z
N MET A 1 -13.39 1.60 -15.27
CA MET A 1 -14.31 1.22 -14.17
C MET A 1 -13.67 1.72 -12.89
N TYR A 2 -14.40 2.41 -12.02
CA TYR A 2 -13.87 2.87 -10.73
C TYR A 2 -14.09 1.80 -9.66
N LEU A 3 -13.17 1.73 -8.69
CA LEU A 3 -13.36 0.88 -7.51
C LEU A 3 -14.59 1.36 -6.71
N PRO A 4 -15.37 0.44 -6.12
CA PRO A 4 -16.38 0.77 -5.12
C PRO A 4 -15.80 1.70 -4.05
N GLU A 5 -16.63 2.62 -3.54
CA GLU A 5 -16.20 3.63 -2.57
C GLU A 5 -15.61 3.01 -1.30
N GLU A 6 -16.26 1.96 -0.79
CA GLU A 6 -15.81 1.23 0.40
C GLU A 6 -14.40 0.66 0.21
N ILE A 7 -14.12 0.08 -0.97
CA ILE A 7 -12.80 -0.48 -1.28
C ILE A 7 -11.76 0.64 -1.39
N ARG A 8 -12.11 1.75 -2.03
CA ARG A 8 -11.21 2.91 -2.15
C ARG A 8 -10.84 3.46 -0.77
N GLN A 9 -11.82 3.59 0.12
CA GLN A 9 -11.62 4.10 1.47
C GLN A 9 -10.71 3.17 2.29
N GLU A 10 -10.92 1.86 2.20
CA GLU A 10 -10.06 0.87 2.85
C GLU A 10 -8.61 0.94 2.33
N LEU A 11 -8.43 1.10 1.01
CA LEU A 11 -7.11 1.26 0.41
C LEU A 11 -6.40 2.53 0.89
N ASP A 12 -7.14 3.63 1.04
CA ASP A 12 -6.61 4.90 1.53
C ASP A 12 -6.16 4.80 3.00
N ILE A 13 -6.97 4.18 3.86
CA ILE A 13 -6.64 3.96 5.28
C ILE A 13 -5.36 3.13 5.41
N ARG A 14 -5.29 1.99 4.71
CA ARG A 14 -4.11 1.12 4.73
C ARG A 14 -2.87 1.82 4.19
N PHE A 15 -3.01 2.63 3.15
CA PHE A 15 -1.89 3.42 2.64
C PHE A 15 -1.35 4.36 3.72
N ASP A 16 -2.22 5.07 4.45
CA ASP A 16 -1.78 6.04 5.47
C ASP A 16 -0.97 5.34 6.59
N GLU A 17 -1.40 4.15 7.00
CA GLU A 17 -0.69 3.34 7.99
C GLU A 17 0.70 2.88 7.50
N LEU A 18 0.78 2.37 6.27
CA LEU A 18 2.03 1.88 5.67
C LEU A 18 2.98 3.03 5.36
N ASN A 19 2.47 4.16 4.87
CA ASN A 19 3.24 5.36 4.60
C ASN A 19 3.85 5.93 5.89
N ALA A 20 3.10 5.91 7.00
CA ALA A 20 3.63 6.32 8.29
C ALA A 20 4.77 5.41 8.77
N GLN A 21 4.66 4.09 8.55
CA GLN A 21 5.73 3.13 8.84
C GLN A 21 6.96 3.38 7.96
N HIS A 22 6.77 3.48 6.64
CA HIS A 22 7.86 3.73 5.69
C HIS A 22 8.62 5.03 5.97
N LYS A 23 7.89 6.13 6.27
CA LYS A 23 8.51 7.41 6.68
C LYS A 23 9.38 7.29 7.92
N ARG A 24 9.00 6.45 8.89
CA ARG A 24 9.80 6.23 10.09
C ARG A 24 11.06 5.41 9.81
N GLN A 25 10.98 4.44 8.90
CA GLN A 25 12.07 3.53 8.59
C GLN A 25 13.09 4.14 7.62
N TYR A 26 12.61 4.78 6.55
CA TYR A 26 13.45 5.26 5.44
C TYR A 26 13.57 6.79 5.38
N GLY A 27 12.78 7.52 6.18
CA GLY A 27 12.78 8.99 6.17
C GLY A 27 12.01 9.61 5.01
N GLU A 28 11.42 8.80 4.13
CA GLU A 28 10.67 9.26 2.95
C GLU A 28 9.26 8.66 2.85
N ALA A 29 8.39 9.35 2.12
CA ALA A 29 7.01 8.95 1.92
C ALA A 29 6.89 7.86 0.84
N LEU A 30 5.98 6.91 1.04
CA LEU A 30 5.53 6.04 -0.06
C LEU A 30 4.75 6.85 -1.10
N GLU A 31 4.97 6.52 -2.37
CA GLU A 31 4.17 7.05 -3.47
C GLU A 31 3.02 6.10 -3.80
N LYS A 32 1.77 6.57 -3.69
CA LYS A 32 0.57 5.75 -3.91
C LYS A 32 0.59 4.99 -5.24
N ASN A 33 0.90 5.69 -6.33
CA ASN A 33 0.82 5.14 -7.68
C ASN A 33 2.05 4.32 -8.08
N ARG A 34 3.22 4.64 -7.52
CA ARG A 34 4.48 4.00 -7.89
C ARG A 34 4.77 2.76 -7.04
N ASP A 35 4.43 2.84 -5.75
CA ASP A 35 4.85 1.84 -4.77
C ASP A 35 3.64 1.05 -4.23
N TYR A 36 2.62 1.75 -3.71
CA TYR A 36 1.53 1.09 -2.97
C TYR A 36 0.54 0.30 -3.85
N TYR A 37 -0.06 0.91 -4.87
CA TYR A 37 -1.04 0.19 -5.70
C TYR A 37 -0.44 -1.02 -6.42
N PRO A 38 0.80 -0.95 -6.98
CA PRO A 38 1.46 -2.14 -7.50
C PRO A 38 1.63 -3.23 -6.44
N ALA A 39 2.05 -2.88 -5.21
CA ALA A 39 2.19 -3.85 -4.12
C ALA A 39 0.85 -4.48 -3.71
N VAL A 40 -0.25 -3.71 -3.69
CA VAL A 40 -1.61 -4.24 -3.44
C VAL A 40 -2.01 -5.27 -4.50
N VAL A 41 -1.71 -4.98 -5.77
CA VAL A 41 -2.00 -5.90 -6.87
C VAL A 41 -1.13 -7.16 -6.76
N GLU A 42 0.16 -7.03 -6.46
CA GLU A 42 1.05 -8.18 -6.26
C GLU A 42 0.60 -9.05 -5.07
N ALA A 43 0.25 -8.45 -3.93
CA ALA A 43 -0.29 -9.16 -2.76
C ALA A 43 -1.63 -9.85 -3.06
N GLY A 44 -2.46 -9.29 -3.96
CA GLY A 44 -3.70 -9.93 -4.38
C GLY A 44 -3.50 -11.11 -5.35
N LEU A 45 -2.35 -11.17 -6.03
CA LEU A 45 -2.00 -12.20 -7.01
C LEU A 45 -1.03 -13.26 -6.47
N THR A 46 -0.46 -13.02 -5.28
CA THR A 46 0.53 -13.88 -4.63
C THR A 46 0.11 -14.13 -3.18
N ASP A 47 0.70 -15.12 -2.51
CA ASP A 47 0.46 -15.34 -1.07
C ASP A 47 1.36 -14.46 -0.17
N LYS A 48 1.91 -13.36 -0.71
CA LYS A 48 2.80 -12.45 0.04
C LYS A 48 2.03 -11.36 0.74
N ASP A 49 2.50 -10.96 1.92
CA ASP A 49 1.97 -9.80 2.62
C ASP A 49 2.47 -8.48 2.03
N LEU A 50 1.63 -7.45 2.12
CA LEU A 50 1.94 -6.08 1.66
C LEU A 50 3.22 -5.51 2.29
N LYS A 51 3.47 -5.84 3.56
CA LYS A 51 4.67 -5.39 4.27
C LYS A 51 5.93 -6.05 3.75
N GLU A 52 5.88 -7.34 3.43
CA GLU A 52 7.01 -8.06 2.83
C GLU A 52 7.36 -7.50 1.45
N ILE A 53 6.34 -7.15 0.64
CA ILE A 53 6.55 -6.56 -0.68
C ILE A 53 7.17 -5.15 -0.58
N LEU A 54 6.76 -4.38 0.44
CA LEU A 54 7.23 -3.01 0.66
C LEU A 54 8.49 -2.93 1.55
N ASP A 55 9.05 -4.07 1.98
CA ASP A 55 10.20 -4.16 2.89
C ASP A 55 9.98 -3.43 4.24
N LEU A 56 8.75 -3.49 4.77
CA LEU A 56 8.30 -2.82 6.02
C LEU A 56 8.15 -3.76 7.23
#